data_AF-A0A6A2ZAE9-F1
#
_entry.id   AF-A0A6A2ZAE9-F1
#
_cell.length_a   1.000
_cell.length_b   1.000
_cell.length_c   1.000
_cell.angle_alpha   90.00
_cell.angle_beta   90.00
_cell.angle_gamma   90.00
#
_symmetry.space_group_name_H-M   'P 1'
#
loop_
_entity.id
_entity.type
_entity.pdbx_description
1 polymer ?
#
loop_
_entity_poly.entity_id
_entity_poly.type
_entity_poly.pdbx_seq_one_letter_code
_entity_poly.pdbx_strand_id
1 'polypeptide(L)'
;MLGSLVNLKLFTNSLSGFIPTEMNNLSSLKVYDLSENYLIGHLPQQVYLGGALEIFAALNNYLTGPIPLKNCTSLRRVRLEHTYGLSGAIPSEVGNLSFLQVLDLSQNLLIDKIPEQVGNLKSLEKLNLSRNKLTGVIPSTLDDMVSLTSVDISENHLQGPLPHNKAFQEASLEALRNNEGLCGNTTGLEPCSSNLNHDADQKKNSKIVIATLVPISCTLLLAFVIFGILSFSQRRETNTNNMPRIVVSDNLFAICNFDGKMVYKNIVEATEEFDSKYCIRVGRYGSVYKKQLSNGQVVAVKKLHPVPEDGVADQKAFCSEIQALTEIRHRNILKLHGFCSHPRHSLLVYEFLEGGSLEKLLKTDEQAVELDWIKRVNVVKGVANAVSYMHHDCSPYTRLLKLDSSNWTSFEGTSGYSAPELAYTMKINEKCDVFSFGVVALETLMGRRPGDLISFLHHHFLPSHHHAHHQKKPSFIYY
;
A
#
# COMPACT_ATOMS: atom_id res chain seq x y z
N MET A 1 -1.56 -17.22 -2.94
CA MET A 1 -2.52 -16.50 -3.81
C MET A 1 -1.94 -15.25 -4.48
N LEU A 2 -1.01 -14.48 -3.88
CA LEU A 2 -0.48 -13.25 -4.52
C LEU A 2 0.69 -13.48 -5.53
N GLY A 3 1.35 -14.64 -5.52
CA GLY A 3 2.50 -14.91 -6.40
C GLY A 3 2.20 -14.93 -7.90
N SER A 4 0.93 -15.01 -8.29
CA SER A 4 0.47 -14.94 -9.69
C SER A 4 0.02 -13.54 -10.13
N LEU A 5 0.20 -12.52 -9.28
CA LEU A 5 -0.18 -11.16 -9.60
C LEU A 5 0.71 -10.63 -10.73
N VAL A 6 0.08 -10.16 -11.81
CA VAL A 6 0.77 -9.67 -13.01
C VAL A 6 0.84 -8.14 -13.05
N ASN A 7 -0.22 -7.47 -12.60
CA ASN A 7 -0.30 -6.02 -12.61
C ASN A 7 -0.65 -5.53 -11.21
N LEU A 8 0.21 -4.69 -10.65
CA LEU A 8 -0.05 -3.98 -9.42
C LEU A 8 0.08 -2.48 -9.68
N LYS A 9 -1.06 -1.80 -9.72
CA LYS A 9 -1.15 -0.36 -9.94
C LYS A 9 -1.81 0.29 -8.74
N LEU A 10 -1.01 0.99 -7.95
CA LEU A 10 -1.38 1.67 -6.71
C LEU A 10 -1.08 3.17 -6.82
N PHE A 11 -1.07 3.71 -8.03
CA PHE A 11 -0.75 5.10 -8.25
C PHE A 11 -1.87 6.05 -7.79
N THR A 12 -1.50 7.29 -7.44
CA THR A 12 -2.40 8.36 -7.00
C THR A 12 -3.26 7.92 -5.82
N ASN A 13 -2.63 7.52 -4.72
CA ASN A 13 -3.31 7.23 -3.46
C ASN A 13 -2.59 7.97 -2.31
N SER A 14 -3.08 7.80 -1.08
CA SER A 14 -2.46 8.38 0.12
C SER A 14 -1.61 7.35 0.87
N LEU A 15 -0.94 6.42 0.15
CA LEU A 15 -0.14 5.38 0.80
C LEU A 15 1.11 5.97 1.43
N SER A 16 1.33 5.68 2.71
CA SER A 16 2.48 6.14 3.48
C SER A 16 3.21 4.97 4.14
N GLY A 17 4.44 5.23 4.59
CA GLY A 17 5.30 4.24 5.22
C GLY A 17 6.22 3.52 4.23
N PHE A 18 6.86 2.45 4.70
CA PHE A 18 7.86 1.69 3.94
C PHE A 18 7.21 0.69 3.01
N ILE A 19 7.81 0.45 1.83
CA ILE A 19 7.47 -0.67 0.96
C ILE A 19 7.87 -1.99 1.67
N PRO A 20 6.94 -2.91 1.99
CA PRO A 20 7.21 -4.14 2.71
C PRO A 20 8.09 -5.07 1.89
N THR A 21 8.95 -5.80 2.59
CA THR A 21 9.88 -6.75 1.96
C THR A 21 9.13 -7.93 1.33
N GLU A 22 7.91 -8.23 1.77
CA GLU A 22 7.06 -9.26 1.16
C GLU A 22 6.75 -9.00 -0.31
N MET A 23 6.81 -7.74 -0.76
CA MET A 23 6.65 -7.37 -2.17
C MET A 23 7.70 -8.05 -3.07
N ASN A 24 8.85 -8.42 -2.50
CA ASN A 24 9.90 -9.18 -3.19
C ASN A 24 9.43 -10.56 -3.67
N ASN A 25 8.35 -11.11 -3.10
CA ASN A 25 7.82 -12.42 -3.46
C ASN A 25 6.88 -12.39 -4.68
N LEU A 26 6.60 -11.21 -5.25
CA LEU A 26 5.71 -11.04 -6.39
C LEU A 26 6.46 -11.20 -7.72
N SER A 27 7.00 -12.40 -7.96
CA SER A 27 7.86 -12.70 -9.12
C SER A 27 7.15 -12.66 -10.47
N SER A 28 5.82 -12.74 -10.51
CA SER A 28 5.04 -12.71 -11.76
C SER A 28 4.69 -11.30 -12.25
N LEU A 29 5.09 -10.25 -11.53
CA LEU A 29 4.72 -8.88 -11.88
C LEU A 29 5.37 -8.44 -13.19
N LYS A 30 4.52 -7.92 -14.09
CA LYS A 30 4.90 -7.21 -15.32
C LYS A 30 4.79 -5.70 -15.15
N VAL A 31 3.80 -5.24 -14.41
CA VAL A 31 3.60 -3.81 -14.12
C VAL A 31 3.55 -3.61 -12.62
N TYR A 32 4.44 -2.75 -12.12
CA TYR A 32 4.45 -2.33 -10.73
C TYR A 32 4.54 -0.81 -10.66
N ASP A 33 3.41 -0.18 -10.32
CA ASP A 33 3.25 1.26 -10.29
C ASP A 33 2.79 1.72 -8.90
N LEU A 34 3.68 2.42 -8.19
CA LEU A 34 3.50 2.98 -6.85
C LEU A 34 3.45 4.52 -6.87
N SER A 35 3.36 5.12 -8.06
CA SER A 35 3.55 6.55 -8.27
C SER A 35 2.55 7.41 -7.50
N GLU A 36 2.90 8.67 -7.18
CA GLU A 36 1.99 9.64 -6.55
C GLU A 36 1.40 9.12 -5.23
N ASN A 37 2.29 8.89 -4.27
CA ASN A 37 1.96 8.48 -2.90
C ASN A 37 2.92 9.17 -1.91
N TYR A 38 2.84 8.81 -0.63
CA TYR A 38 3.70 9.29 0.45
C TYR A 38 4.67 8.21 0.95
N LEU A 39 5.10 7.30 0.07
CA LEU A 39 5.96 6.17 0.45
C LEU A 39 7.37 6.67 0.79
N ILE A 40 7.95 6.08 1.85
CA ILE A 40 9.28 6.43 2.37
C ILE A 40 10.22 5.23 2.36
N GLY A 41 11.51 5.50 2.54
CA GLY A 41 12.54 4.47 2.63
C GLY A 41 12.98 3.94 1.28
N HIS A 42 13.55 2.74 1.27
CA HIS A 42 14.25 2.24 0.09
C HIS A 42 13.34 1.51 -0.88
N LEU A 43 13.69 1.61 -2.17
CA LEU A 43 13.13 0.75 -3.19
C LEU A 43 13.48 -0.73 -2.93
N PRO A 44 12.55 -1.66 -3.16
CA PRO A 44 12.78 -3.07 -2.90
C PRO A 44 13.80 -3.66 -3.89
N GLN A 45 14.82 -4.34 -3.37
CA GLN A 45 15.93 -4.85 -4.18
C GLN A 45 15.61 -6.11 -4.98
N GLN A 46 14.56 -6.84 -4.62
CA GLN A 46 14.30 -8.19 -5.12
C GLN A 46 13.02 -8.30 -5.93
N VAL A 47 12.24 -7.23 -6.06
CA VAL A 47 11.02 -7.23 -6.90
C VAL A 47 11.32 -7.58 -8.36
N TYR A 48 12.57 -7.40 -8.78
CA TYR A 48 13.03 -7.72 -10.12
C TYR A 48 13.49 -9.18 -10.32
N LEU A 49 13.64 -9.98 -9.25
CA LEU A 49 14.16 -11.36 -9.33
C LEU A 49 13.32 -12.28 -10.21
N GLY A 50 12.02 -12.00 -10.34
CA GLY A 50 11.13 -12.77 -11.21
C GLY A 50 11.42 -12.60 -12.70
N GLY A 51 12.19 -11.58 -13.09
CA GLY A 51 12.57 -11.32 -14.48
C GLY A 51 11.41 -10.96 -15.41
N ALA A 52 10.18 -10.87 -14.91
CA ALA A 52 8.98 -10.57 -15.71
C ALA A 52 8.65 -9.07 -15.76
N LEU A 53 9.30 -8.24 -14.93
CA LEU A 53 8.92 -6.84 -14.78
C LEU A 53 9.27 -6.03 -16.03
N GLU A 54 8.25 -5.43 -16.64
CA GLU A 54 8.35 -4.63 -17.87
C GLU A 54 8.23 -3.13 -17.56
N ILE A 55 7.36 -2.77 -16.61
CA ILE A 55 7.12 -1.38 -16.20
C ILE A 55 7.29 -1.26 -14.69
N PHE A 56 8.21 -0.39 -14.29
CA PHE A 56 8.39 0.01 -12.90
C PHE A 56 8.27 1.52 -12.76
N ALA A 57 7.34 1.97 -11.91
CA ALA A 57 7.11 3.38 -11.65
C ALA A 57 6.89 3.62 -10.15
N ALA A 58 7.61 4.60 -9.60
CA ALA A 58 7.46 5.02 -8.21
C ALA A 58 7.68 6.53 -8.04
N LEU A 59 7.46 7.30 -9.12
CA LEU A 59 7.63 8.76 -9.13
C LEU A 59 6.71 9.46 -8.12
N ASN A 60 7.02 10.69 -7.75
CA ASN A 60 6.23 11.48 -6.79
C ASN A 60 6.01 10.71 -5.46
N ASN A 61 7.10 10.36 -4.79
CA ASN A 61 7.13 9.74 -3.46
C ASN A 61 8.27 10.36 -2.63
N TYR A 62 8.57 9.83 -1.44
CA TYR A 62 9.68 10.28 -0.58
C TYR A 62 10.73 9.17 -0.40
N LEU A 63 11.01 8.47 -1.49
CA LEU A 63 11.91 7.31 -1.50
C LEU A 63 13.37 7.74 -1.39
N THR A 64 14.16 6.95 -0.67
CA THR A 64 15.57 7.23 -0.37
C THR A 64 16.48 6.08 -0.75
N GLY A 65 17.79 6.35 -0.76
CA GLY A 65 18.82 5.33 -0.99
C GLY A 65 19.11 5.07 -2.47
N PRO A 66 19.87 4.01 -2.79
CA PRO A 66 20.34 3.73 -4.13
C PRO A 66 19.25 3.13 -5.03
N ILE A 67 19.40 3.32 -6.34
CA ILE A 67 18.53 2.71 -7.35
C ILE A 67 18.87 1.21 -7.49
N PRO A 68 17.95 0.27 -7.20
CA PRO A 68 18.26 -1.14 -7.17
C PRO A 68 17.94 -1.86 -8.49
N LEU A 69 18.61 -1.54 -9.61
CA LEU A 69 18.34 -2.13 -10.94
C LEU A 69 19.08 -3.46 -11.22
N LYS A 70 19.31 -4.27 -10.20
CA LYS A 70 20.06 -5.54 -10.37
C LYS A 70 19.19 -6.64 -11.01
N ASN A 71 19.67 -7.25 -12.09
CA ASN A 71 19.08 -8.42 -12.76
C ASN A 71 17.69 -8.21 -13.41
N CYS A 72 17.41 -7.04 -14.00
CA CYS A 72 16.07 -6.68 -14.49
C CYS A 72 15.95 -6.71 -16.04
N THR A 73 16.34 -7.78 -16.72
CA THR A 73 16.52 -7.75 -18.19
C THR A 73 15.26 -7.44 -19.01
N SER A 74 14.05 -7.64 -18.47
CA SER A 74 12.79 -7.41 -19.18
C SER A 74 12.24 -5.98 -19.10
N LEU A 75 12.87 -5.09 -18.33
CA LEU A 75 12.36 -3.73 -18.13
C LEU A 75 12.35 -2.94 -19.44
N ARG A 76 11.21 -2.29 -19.70
CA ARG A 76 10.97 -1.37 -20.82
C ARG A 76 10.83 0.06 -20.35
N ARG A 77 10.31 0.27 -19.14
CA ARG A 77 10.07 1.61 -18.58
C ARG A 77 10.41 1.66 -17.10
N VAL A 78 11.27 2.60 -16.74
CA VAL A 78 11.61 2.95 -15.36
C VAL A 78 11.34 4.44 -15.16
N ARG A 79 10.46 4.75 -14.20
CA ARG A 79 10.09 6.13 -13.81
C ARG A 79 10.25 6.33 -12.31
N LEU A 80 11.29 7.04 -11.92
CA LEU A 80 11.67 7.29 -10.52
C LEU A 80 11.90 8.78 -10.26
N GLU A 81 11.27 9.64 -11.04
CA GLU A 81 11.41 11.08 -10.91
C GLU A 81 10.70 11.64 -9.67
N HIS A 82 11.16 12.79 -9.19
CA HIS A 82 10.54 13.52 -8.07
C HIS A 82 10.39 12.66 -6.80
N THR A 83 11.42 11.87 -6.44
CA THR A 83 11.42 11.18 -5.14
C THR A 83 12.21 11.92 -4.06
N TYR A 84 12.99 12.94 -4.45
CA TYR A 84 13.79 13.85 -3.62
C TYR A 84 14.85 13.21 -2.71
N GLY A 85 14.88 11.88 -2.58
CA GLY A 85 15.78 11.18 -1.67
C GLY A 85 16.61 10.07 -2.31
N LEU A 86 16.30 9.62 -3.53
CA LEU A 86 17.13 8.63 -4.24
C LEU A 86 18.52 9.24 -4.48
N SER A 87 19.55 8.52 -4.04
CA SER A 87 20.92 9.03 -3.90
C SER A 87 21.95 7.95 -4.22
N GLY A 88 23.22 8.35 -4.32
CA GLY A 88 24.29 7.48 -4.79
C GLY A 88 24.45 7.53 -6.31
N ALA A 89 25.29 6.65 -6.84
CA ALA A 89 25.56 6.57 -8.27
C ALA A 89 24.43 5.87 -9.03
N ILE A 90 24.29 6.18 -10.33
CA ILE A 90 23.55 5.34 -11.26
C ILE A 90 24.29 4.00 -11.36
N PRO A 91 23.65 2.85 -11.07
CA PRO A 91 24.33 1.55 -11.11
C PRO A 91 24.72 1.16 -12.53
N SER A 92 25.93 0.63 -12.72
CA SER A 92 26.41 0.15 -14.03
C SER A 92 25.53 -0.95 -14.64
N GLU A 93 24.83 -1.70 -13.79
CA GLU A 93 23.87 -2.74 -14.12
C GLU A 93 22.68 -2.22 -14.94
N VAL A 94 22.44 -0.91 -14.96
CA VAL A 94 21.47 -0.29 -15.88
C VAL A 94 21.77 -0.68 -17.33
N GLY A 95 23.04 -0.87 -17.70
CA GLY A 95 23.43 -1.30 -19.05
C GLY A 95 22.96 -2.70 -19.44
N ASN A 96 22.49 -3.51 -18.50
CA ASN A 96 21.94 -4.84 -18.79
C ASN A 96 20.47 -4.79 -19.27
N LEU A 97 19.83 -3.62 -19.19
CA LEU A 97 18.41 -3.44 -19.54
C LEU A 97 18.23 -3.22 -21.05
N SER A 98 18.65 -4.19 -21.86
CA SER A 98 18.71 -4.05 -23.33
C SER A 98 17.39 -3.68 -24.04
N PHE A 99 16.24 -3.94 -23.41
CA PHE A 99 14.90 -3.60 -23.90
C PHE A 99 14.34 -2.30 -23.32
N LEU A 100 15.10 -1.57 -22.50
CA LEU A 100 14.66 -0.34 -21.86
C LEU A 100 14.44 0.74 -22.90
N GLN A 101 13.24 1.32 -22.92
CA GLN A 101 12.82 2.39 -23.84
C GLN A 101 12.75 3.74 -23.13
N VAL A 102 12.39 3.76 -21.85
CA VAL A 102 12.29 4.99 -21.06
C VAL A 102 12.97 4.83 -19.71
N LEU A 103 13.89 5.74 -19.43
CA LEU A 103 14.55 5.91 -18.15
C LEU A 103 14.40 7.36 -17.70
N ASP A 104 13.56 7.57 -16.69
CA ASP A 104 13.43 8.87 -16.01
C ASP A 104 13.86 8.75 -14.55
N LEU A 105 14.97 9.41 -14.23
CA LEU A 105 15.58 9.50 -12.91
C LEU A 105 15.70 10.95 -12.43
N SER A 106 14.97 11.88 -13.07
CA SER A 106 15.10 13.31 -12.80
C SER A 106 14.63 13.72 -11.40
N GLN A 107 15.12 14.86 -10.90
CA GLN A 107 14.71 15.40 -9.60
C GLN A 107 14.99 14.47 -8.42
N ASN A 108 16.24 14.00 -8.35
CA ASN A 108 16.74 13.17 -7.27
C ASN A 108 18.09 13.72 -6.77
N LEU A 109 18.77 12.98 -5.91
CA LEU A 109 20.07 13.32 -5.33
C LEU A 109 21.18 12.42 -5.88
N LEU A 110 21.07 11.98 -7.14
CA LEU A 110 22.06 11.09 -7.76
C LEU A 110 23.38 11.84 -7.95
N ILE A 111 24.48 11.16 -7.61
CA ILE A 111 25.85 11.70 -7.63
C ILE A 111 26.73 10.90 -8.60
N ASP A 112 28.01 11.23 -8.64
CA ASP A 112 29.03 10.60 -9.47
C ASP A 112 28.77 10.75 -10.97
N LYS A 113 29.49 9.98 -11.79
CA LYS A 113 29.47 10.03 -13.24
C LYS A 113 28.32 9.21 -13.81
N ILE A 114 27.87 9.55 -15.01
CA ILE A 114 27.02 8.67 -15.82
C ILE A 114 27.87 7.45 -16.21
N PRO A 115 27.48 6.20 -15.90
CA PRO A 115 28.26 5.01 -16.26
C PRO A 115 28.34 4.80 -17.77
N GLU A 116 29.50 4.38 -18.28
CA GLU A 116 29.69 4.06 -19.71
C GLU A 116 28.72 2.98 -20.21
N GLN A 117 28.28 2.09 -19.31
CA GLN A 117 27.32 1.02 -19.56
C GLN A 117 25.94 1.54 -19.98
N VAL A 118 25.59 2.81 -19.71
CA VAL A 118 24.35 3.43 -20.24
C VAL A 118 24.33 3.36 -21.78
N GLY A 119 25.49 3.42 -22.45
CA GLY A 119 25.63 3.26 -23.90
C GLY A 119 25.21 1.88 -24.44
N ASN A 120 25.05 0.87 -23.58
CA ASN A 120 24.56 -0.45 -23.96
C ASN A 120 23.04 -0.50 -24.15
N LEU A 121 22.30 0.54 -23.76
CA LEU A 121 20.84 0.61 -23.85
C LEU A 121 20.37 0.93 -25.27
N LYS A 122 20.58 0.00 -26.21
CA LYS A 122 20.32 0.22 -27.65
C LYS A 122 18.85 0.46 -28.01
N SER A 123 17.92 0.09 -27.13
CA SER A 123 16.48 0.33 -27.31
C SER A 123 15.98 1.62 -26.65
N LEU A 124 16.86 2.40 -25.97
CA LEU A 124 16.43 3.56 -25.20
C LEU A 124 15.99 4.69 -26.11
N GLU A 125 14.76 5.16 -25.91
CA GLU A 125 14.15 6.24 -26.68
C GLU A 125 14.19 7.57 -25.91
N LYS A 126 13.99 7.51 -24.59
CA LYS A 126 13.94 8.68 -23.71
C LYS A 126 14.83 8.50 -22.48
N LEU A 127 15.75 9.44 -22.29
CA LEU A 127 16.62 9.52 -21.12
C LEU A 127 16.42 10.87 -20.42
N ASN A 128 15.99 10.84 -19.17
CA ASN A 128 15.87 12.04 -18.36
C ASN A 128 16.65 11.86 -17.04
N LEU A 129 17.73 12.63 -16.89
CA LEU A 129 18.61 12.66 -15.73
C LEU A 129 18.67 14.05 -15.10
N SER A 130 17.79 14.97 -15.52
CA SER A 130 17.87 16.37 -15.09
C SER A 130 17.67 16.55 -13.59
N ARG A 131 18.17 17.66 -13.06
CA ARG A 131 18.01 18.03 -11.64
C ARG A 131 18.54 16.93 -10.70
N ASN A 132 19.79 16.58 -10.90
CA ASN A 132 20.57 15.68 -10.04
C ASN A 132 21.90 16.37 -9.68
N LYS A 133 22.84 15.62 -9.11
CA LYS A 133 24.19 16.09 -8.77
C LYS A 133 25.25 15.31 -9.56
N LEU A 134 24.93 14.91 -10.79
CA LEU A 134 25.82 14.11 -11.64
C LEU A 134 27.01 14.97 -12.08
N THR A 135 28.20 14.37 -12.13
CA THR A 135 29.47 15.05 -12.41
C THR A 135 30.22 14.38 -13.56
N GLY A 136 31.28 15.02 -14.05
CA GLY A 136 32.18 14.43 -15.04
C GLY A 136 31.63 14.47 -16.47
N VAL A 137 32.23 13.69 -17.35
CA VAL A 137 31.91 13.71 -18.79
C VAL A 137 30.73 12.81 -19.13
N ILE A 138 29.94 13.22 -20.12
CA ILE A 138 28.94 12.35 -20.73
C ILE A 138 29.69 11.25 -21.50
N PRO A 139 29.44 9.94 -21.26
CA PRO A 139 30.19 8.88 -21.91
C PRO A 139 30.03 8.90 -23.43
N SER A 140 31.14 8.77 -24.16
CA SER A 140 31.13 8.69 -25.63
C SER A 140 30.41 7.45 -26.16
N THR A 141 30.20 6.42 -25.33
CA THR A 141 29.39 5.25 -25.67
C THR A 141 27.92 5.61 -25.99
N LEU A 142 27.46 6.81 -25.62
CA LEU A 142 26.15 7.33 -26.00
C LEU A 142 26.07 7.71 -27.49
N ASP A 143 27.19 7.91 -28.19
CA ASP A 143 27.21 8.17 -29.64
C ASP A 143 26.51 7.04 -30.42
N ASP A 144 26.68 5.80 -29.95
CA ASP A 144 26.13 4.59 -30.58
C ASP A 144 24.65 4.30 -30.20
N MET A 145 23.96 5.22 -29.51
CA MET A 145 22.57 5.04 -29.08
C MET A 145 21.58 5.54 -30.14
N VAL A 146 21.48 4.81 -31.24
CA VAL A 146 20.68 5.18 -32.43
C VAL A 146 19.17 5.34 -32.16
N SER A 147 18.62 4.67 -31.15
CA SER A 147 17.20 4.76 -30.80
C SER A 147 16.86 5.98 -29.94
N LEU A 148 17.88 6.66 -29.39
CA LEU A 148 17.66 7.78 -28.47
C LEU A 148 17.12 8.98 -29.25
N THR A 149 15.96 9.47 -28.83
CA THR A 149 15.25 10.59 -29.49
C THR A 149 15.03 11.78 -28.57
N SER A 150 15.04 11.56 -27.25
CA SER A 150 14.83 12.59 -26.27
C SER A 150 15.82 12.43 -25.12
N VAL A 151 16.52 13.52 -24.81
CA VAL A 151 17.43 13.61 -23.68
C VAL A 151 17.17 14.88 -22.90
N ASP A 152 17.18 14.79 -21.58
CA ASP A 152 17.27 15.93 -20.67
C ASP A 152 18.29 15.61 -19.57
N ILE A 153 19.35 16.41 -19.53
CA ILE A 153 20.45 16.31 -18.55
C ILE A 153 20.67 17.64 -17.83
N SER A 154 19.74 18.58 -17.97
CA SER A 154 19.83 19.92 -17.39
C SER A 154 19.98 19.89 -15.88
N GLU A 155 20.53 20.96 -15.30
CA GLU A 155 20.64 21.13 -13.85
C GLU A 155 21.43 19.98 -13.19
N ASN A 156 22.67 19.79 -13.64
CA ASN A 156 23.67 18.86 -13.10
C ASN A 156 25.05 19.57 -13.06
N HIS A 157 26.13 18.80 -12.85
CA HIS A 157 27.52 19.29 -12.88
C HIS A 157 28.33 18.58 -13.98
N LEU A 158 27.70 18.29 -15.12
CA LEU A 158 28.33 17.62 -16.25
C LEU A 158 29.25 18.56 -17.03
N GLN A 159 30.26 17.97 -17.68
CA GLN A 159 31.28 18.69 -18.44
C GLN A 159 31.70 17.96 -19.71
N GLY A 160 32.43 18.66 -20.59
CA GLY A 160 32.97 18.10 -21.83
C GLY A 160 32.00 18.15 -23.02
N PRO A 161 32.36 17.50 -24.14
CA PRO A 161 31.59 17.55 -25.36
C PRO A 161 30.28 16.77 -25.25
N LEU A 162 29.25 17.24 -25.94
CA LEU A 162 28.03 16.45 -26.14
C LEU A 162 28.27 15.25 -27.07
N PRO A 163 27.62 14.10 -26.82
CA PRO A 163 27.60 12.96 -27.74
C PRO A 163 27.07 13.31 -29.14
N HIS A 164 27.62 12.66 -30.16
CA HIS A 164 27.27 12.85 -31.57
C HIS A 164 26.11 11.95 -32.01
N ASN A 165 25.00 12.00 -31.29
CA ASN A 165 23.75 11.35 -31.70
C ASN A 165 22.62 12.36 -31.88
N LYS A 166 21.55 11.93 -32.57
CA LYS A 166 20.40 12.76 -32.91
C LYS A 166 19.78 13.45 -31.68
N ALA A 167 19.60 12.73 -30.57
CA ALA A 167 18.96 13.29 -29.38
C ALA A 167 19.72 14.47 -28.78
N PHE A 168 21.05 14.39 -28.68
CA PHE A 168 21.86 15.50 -28.15
C PHE A 168 22.01 16.66 -29.13
N GLN A 169 22.06 16.37 -30.44
CA GLN A 169 22.14 17.40 -31.47
C GLN A 169 20.83 18.21 -31.61
N GLU A 170 19.69 17.55 -31.42
CA GLU A 170 18.35 18.16 -31.47
C GLU A 170 17.83 18.59 -30.10
N ALA A 171 18.59 18.37 -29.02
CA ALA A 171 18.20 18.77 -27.67
C ALA A 171 18.00 20.29 -27.56
N SER A 172 16.95 20.69 -26.86
CA SER A 172 16.73 22.10 -26.57
C SER A 172 17.77 22.63 -25.59
N LEU A 173 18.01 23.95 -25.59
CA LEU A 173 18.88 24.59 -24.60
C LEU A 173 18.40 24.30 -23.16
N GLU A 174 17.09 24.24 -22.95
CA GLU A 174 16.48 23.91 -21.66
C GLU A 174 16.86 22.51 -21.17
N ALA A 175 17.03 21.55 -22.07
CA ALA A 175 17.42 20.18 -21.74
C ALA A 175 18.93 20.01 -21.42
N LEU A 176 19.73 21.04 -21.65
CA LEU A 176 21.20 21.03 -21.49
C LEU A 176 21.70 22.07 -20.47
N ARG A 177 20.89 23.09 -20.16
CA ARG A 177 21.26 24.23 -19.31
C ARG A 177 21.78 23.82 -17.93
N ASN A 178 22.45 24.76 -17.27
CA ASN A 178 22.93 24.62 -15.89
C ASN A 178 23.84 23.39 -15.74
N ASN A 179 24.75 23.22 -16.69
CA ASN A 179 25.91 22.34 -16.63
C ASN A 179 27.13 23.14 -17.12
N GLU A 180 27.86 23.76 -16.20
CA GLU A 180 28.86 24.80 -16.53
C GLU A 180 29.97 24.33 -17.47
N GLY A 181 30.30 23.04 -17.48
CA GLY A 181 31.40 22.51 -18.28
C GLY A 181 31.00 21.93 -19.63
N LEU A 182 29.72 21.94 -20.02
CA LEU A 182 29.29 21.36 -21.30
C LEU A 182 29.67 22.26 -22.48
N CYS A 183 30.18 21.64 -23.53
CA CYS A 183 30.54 22.32 -24.77
C CYS A 183 29.99 21.55 -25.98
N GLY A 184 29.75 22.25 -27.08
CA GLY A 184 29.22 21.65 -28.29
C GLY A 184 28.84 22.68 -29.34
N ASN A 185 28.49 22.20 -30.54
CA ASN A 185 28.08 23.07 -31.65
C ASN A 185 26.56 23.36 -31.64
N THR A 186 25.87 23.01 -30.56
CA THR A 186 24.43 23.29 -30.36
C THR A 186 24.22 24.73 -29.91
N THR A 187 23.16 25.38 -30.39
CA THR A 187 22.83 26.76 -30.04
C THR A 187 22.74 26.96 -28.52
N GLY A 188 23.59 27.83 -27.98
CA GLY A 188 23.62 28.21 -26.56
C GLY A 188 24.64 27.46 -25.69
N LEU A 189 25.44 26.56 -26.26
CA LEU A 189 26.68 26.07 -25.63
C LEU A 189 27.91 26.70 -26.28
N GLU A 190 28.98 26.85 -25.52
CA GLU A 190 30.26 27.28 -26.07
C GLU A 190 30.87 26.16 -26.95
N PRO A 191 31.52 26.50 -28.08
CA PRO A 191 32.27 25.53 -28.86
C PRO A 191 33.39 24.90 -28.02
N CYS A 192 33.57 23.58 -28.15
CA CYS A 192 34.65 22.90 -27.46
C CYS A 192 36.02 23.42 -27.93
N SER A 193 36.77 24.04 -27.02
CA SER A 193 38.12 24.51 -27.30
C SER A 193 39.09 23.32 -27.34
N SER A 194 39.80 23.14 -28.46
CA SER A 194 40.70 21.99 -28.69
C SER A 194 42.03 22.04 -27.94
N ASN A 195 42.18 22.89 -26.92
CA ASN A 195 43.42 23.02 -26.15
C ASN A 195 43.15 23.53 -24.74
N LEU A 196 42.89 22.64 -23.79
CA LEU A 196 43.22 22.84 -22.39
C LEU A 196 43.63 21.49 -21.78
N ASN A 197 44.94 21.19 -21.85
CA ASN A 197 45.58 20.41 -20.80
C ASN A 197 45.45 21.21 -19.50
N HIS A 198 44.37 21.02 -18.75
CA HIS A 198 44.32 21.47 -17.37
C HIS A 198 44.86 20.35 -16.48
N ASP A 199 46.19 20.27 -16.47
CA ASP A 199 46.92 19.77 -15.31
C ASP A 199 47.66 20.97 -14.72
N ALA A 200 47.04 21.62 -13.74
CA ALA A 200 47.70 22.57 -12.84
C ALA A 200 46.77 22.90 -11.66
N ASP A 201 47.05 22.24 -10.54
CA ASP A 201 47.49 22.91 -9.32
C ASP A 201 46.60 24.06 -8.81
N GLN A 202 45.73 23.74 -7.83
CA GLN A 202 45.42 24.71 -6.78
C GLN A 202 45.96 24.21 -5.44
N LYS A 203 47.16 24.70 -5.15
CA LYS A 203 47.88 24.59 -3.91
C LYS A 203 47.27 25.50 -2.85
N LYS A 204 47.06 24.92 -1.66
CA LYS A 204 47.13 25.49 -0.31
C LYS A 204 46.38 26.81 -0.04
N ASN A 205 45.40 26.71 0.86
CA ASN A 205 45.35 27.54 2.06
C ASN A 205 44.62 26.82 3.21
N SER A 206 45.39 26.21 4.12
CA SER A 206 44.99 26.17 5.53
C SER A 206 46.24 25.97 6.41
N LYS A 207 46.56 27.01 7.19
CA LYS A 207 47.27 26.89 8.47
C LYS A 207 46.57 27.83 9.44
N ILE A 208 46.35 27.30 10.65
CA ILE A 208 45.87 27.95 11.88
C ILE A 208 44.33 28.06 11.96
N VAL A 209 43.68 27.07 12.61
CA VAL A 209 43.11 27.19 13.98
C VAL A 209 42.86 25.77 14.51
N ILE A 210 43.80 25.21 15.26
CA ILE A 210 43.55 24.09 16.18
C ILE A 210 44.04 24.53 17.56
N ALA A 211 43.18 25.26 18.27
CA ALA A 211 43.25 25.48 19.70
C ALA A 211 41.97 26.22 20.13
N THR A 212 40.87 25.49 20.30
CA THR A 212 39.69 25.86 21.12
C THR A 212 38.53 24.87 21.02
N LEU A 213 38.59 23.83 20.18
CA LEU A 213 37.47 22.91 19.95
C LEU A 213 37.61 21.51 20.60
N VAL A 214 38.33 21.44 21.72
CA VAL A 214 38.44 20.23 22.56
C VAL A 214 37.81 20.40 23.95
N PRO A 215 37.74 21.60 24.59
CA PRO A 215 37.17 21.71 25.93
C PRO A 215 35.63 21.62 25.96
N ILE A 216 34.94 21.92 24.85
CA ILE A 216 33.47 22.04 24.81
C ILE A 216 32.79 20.67 24.69
N SER A 217 33.46 19.69 24.08
CA SER A 217 32.89 18.34 23.92
C SER A 217 32.95 17.51 25.21
N CYS A 218 33.92 17.77 26.10
CA CYS A 218 34.08 17.01 27.35
C CYS A 218 33.17 17.51 28.48
N THR A 219 32.80 18.79 28.50
CA THR A 219 31.90 19.35 29.52
C THR A 219 30.44 18.94 29.29
N LEU A 220 30.02 18.80 28.03
CA LEU A 220 28.69 18.31 27.67
C LEU A 220 28.50 16.83 28.04
N LEU A 221 29.52 16.00 27.85
CA LEU A 221 29.45 14.57 28.21
C LEU A 221 29.34 14.34 29.72
N LEU A 222 30.00 15.16 30.56
CA LEU A 222 29.89 15.06 32.01
C LEU A 222 28.52 15.54 32.53
N ALA A 223 27.90 16.53 31.88
CA ALA A 223 26.56 16.99 32.24
C ALA A 223 25.47 15.93 31.96
N PHE A 224 25.59 15.18 30.87
CA PHE A 224 24.65 14.09 30.54
C PHE A 224 24.74 12.91 31.51
N VAL A 225 25.93 12.59 32.02
CA VAL A 225 26.11 11.52 33.02
C VAL A 225 25.51 11.91 34.37
N ILE A 226 25.66 13.17 34.80
CA ILE A 226 25.07 13.67 36.05
C ILE A 226 23.53 13.71 35.94
N PHE A 227 22.98 14.11 34.79
CA PHE A 227 21.54 14.08 34.55
C PHE A 227 20.96 12.66 34.52
N GLY A 228 21.72 11.69 33.99
CA GLY A 228 21.39 10.26 34.05
C GLY A 228 21.38 9.70 35.47
N ILE A 229 22.30 10.14 36.34
CA ILE A 229 22.37 9.70 37.74
C ILE A 229 21.24 10.32 38.58
N LEU A 230 20.88 11.58 38.33
CA LEU A 230 19.78 12.28 39.02
C LEU A 230 18.38 11.79 38.61
N SER A 231 18.21 11.36 37.35
CA SER A 231 16.95 10.76 36.89
C SER A 231 16.77 9.30 37.36
N PHE A 232 17.87 8.60 37.68
CA PHE A 232 17.82 7.25 38.23
C PHE A 232 17.53 7.22 39.75
N SER A 233 17.86 8.28 40.49
CA SER A 233 17.57 8.39 41.93
C SER A 233 16.13 8.79 42.26
N GLN A 234 15.34 9.23 41.26
CA GLN A 234 13.90 9.51 41.42
C GLN A 234 12.98 8.33 41.07
N ARG A 235 13.53 7.18 40.64
CA ARG A 235 12.74 6.02 40.23
C ARG A 235 12.73 4.87 41.23
N ARG A 236 12.90 5.18 42.51
CA ARG A 236 12.96 4.19 43.58
C ARG A 236 12.14 4.58 44.80
N GLU A 237 10.82 4.56 44.66
CA GLU A 237 9.91 4.20 45.76
C GLU A 237 8.49 3.95 45.26
N THR A 238 8.03 2.70 45.37
CA THR A 238 6.69 2.28 45.85
C THR A 238 6.58 0.76 45.66
N ASN A 239 7.17 0.01 46.59
CA ASN A 239 6.84 -1.39 46.80
C ASN A 239 6.10 -1.49 48.14
N THR A 240 4.78 -1.58 48.08
CA THR A 240 3.94 -1.98 49.21
C THR A 240 3.15 -3.22 48.83
N ASN A 241 3.29 -4.20 49.71
CA ASN A 241 2.72 -5.55 49.71
C ASN A 241 1.22 -5.58 49.41
N ASN A 242 0.76 -6.57 48.64
CA ASN A 242 -0.59 -7.13 48.79
C ASN A 242 -0.68 -8.60 48.34
N MET A 243 -1.36 -9.37 49.19
CA MET A 243 -1.64 -10.80 49.16
C MET A 243 -2.32 -11.31 47.87
N PRO A 244 -2.16 -12.60 47.53
CA PRO A 244 -2.89 -13.21 46.44
C PRO A 244 -4.36 -13.38 46.82
N ARG A 245 -5.25 -12.59 46.20
CA ARG A 245 -6.67 -12.92 46.16
C ARG A 245 -6.88 -14.00 45.09
N ILE A 246 -7.42 -15.12 45.54
CA ILE A 246 -8.09 -16.11 44.70
C ILE A 246 -9.18 -15.35 43.92
N VAL A 247 -8.95 -15.16 42.61
CA VAL A 247 -10.00 -14.69 41.70
C VAL A 247 -10.91 -15.88 41.48
N VAL A 248 -12.06 -15.85 42.15
CA VAL A 248 -13.22 -16.63 41.71
C VAL A 248 -13.52 -16.16 40.29
N SER A 249 -13.39 -17.10 39.36
CA SER A 249 -13.69 -16.91 37.95
C SER A 249 -15.17 -16.57 37.77
N ASP A 250 -15.51 -15.27 37.69
CA ASP A 250 -16.78 -14.78 37.13
C ASP A 250 -16.72 -14.76 35.60
N ASN A 251 -16.27 -15.87 35.04
CA ASN A 251 -16.28 -16.08 33.61
C ASN A 251 -17.72 -16.51 33.25
N LEU A 252 -18.59 -15.51 33.03
CA LEU A 252 -20.01 -15.69 32.67
C LEU A 252 -20.22 -16.53 31.40
N PHE A 253 -19.14 -16.86 30.68
CA PHE A 253 -19.13 -17.68 29.47
C PHE A 253 -18.32 -18.98 29.62
N ALA A 254 -17.74 -19.28 30.79
CA ALA A 254 -17.00 -20.54 31.01
C ALA A 254 -17.88 -21.74 31.34
N ILE A 255 -19.16 -21.52 31.65
CA ILE A 255 -20.13 -22.59 31.87
C ILE A 255 -21.34 -22.23 31.02
N CYS A 256 -21.43 -22.83 29.84
CA CYS A 256 -22.64 -22.80 29.02
C CYS A 256 -23.77 -23.50 29.78
N ASN A 257 -24.45 -22.79 30.67
CA ASN A 257 -25.75 -23.19 31.17
C ASN A 257 -26.83 -22.37 30.46
N PHE A 258 -27.63 -23.16 29.76
CA PHE A 258 -28.71 -22.86 28.83
C PHE A 258 -29.87 -22.13 29.52
N ASP A 259 -29.73 -20.83 29.81
CA ASP A 259 -30.90 -19.94 29.93
C ASP A 259 -30.55 -18.52 29.44
N GLY A 260 -30.75 -18.30 28.14
CA GLY A 260 -30.52 -17.02 27.45
C GLY A 260 -31.35 -15.85 27.99
N LYS A 261 -32.21 -16.06 28.99
CA LYS A 261 -33.02 -15.01 29.65
C LYS A 261 -32.19 -13.99 30.42
N MET A 262 -31.12 -14.39 31.12
CA MET A 262 -30.27 -13.46 31.87
C MET A 262 -29.44 -12.58 30.93
N VAL A 263 -28.89 -13.16 29.87
CA VAL A 263 -28.16 -12.43 28.82
C VAL A 263 -29.12 -11.50 28.07
N TYR A 264 -30.32 -11.97 27.73
CA TYR A 264 -31.36 -11.17 27.10
C TYR A 264 -31.76 -9.96 27.94
N LYS A 265 -32.10 -10.18 29.22
CA LYS A 265 -32.53 -9.11 30.13
C LYS A 265 -31.43 -8.06 30.28
N ASN A 266 -30.19 -8.50 30.54
CA ASN A 266 -29.04 -7.60 30.63
C ASN A 266 -28.82 -6.82 29.32
N ILE A 267 -28.98 -7.43 28.15
CA ILE A 267 -28.82 -6.74 26.86
C ILE A 267 -29.95 -5.72 26.64
N VAL A 268 -31.21 -6.11 26.86
CA VAL A 268 -32.37 -5.22 26.64
C VAL A 268 -32.35 -4.04 27.58
N GLU A 269 -32.14 -4.26 28.88
CA GLU A 269 -32.04 -3.19 29.87
C GLU A 269 -30.88 -2.26 29.54
N ALA A 270 -29.73 -2.83 29.22
CA ALA A 270 -28.53 -2.04 29.03
C ALA A 270 -28.49 -1.35 27.64
N THR A 271 -29.33 -1.75 26.69
CA THR A 271 -29.54 -1.04 25.43
C THR A 271 -30.75 -0.09 25.47
N GLU A 272 -31.39 0.08 26.64
CA GLU A 272 -32.64 0.84 26.79
C GLU A 272 -33.67 0.46 25.73
N GLU A 273 -33.95 -0.85 25.62
CA GLU A 273 -34.82 -1.42 24.59
C GLU A 273 -34.34 -1.19 23.14
N PHE A 274 -33.03 -1.26 22.91
CA PHE A 274 -32.38 -1.02 21.62
C PHE A 274 -32.55 0.41 21.10
N ASP A 275 -32.42 1.38 22.01
CA ASP A 275 -32.41 2.80 21.67
C ASP A 275 -31.36 3.12 20.59
N SER A 276 -31.77 3.95 19.63
CA SER A 276 -30.96 4.40 18.51
C SER A 276 -29.61 5.02 18.92
N LYS A 277 -29.50 5.61 20.12
CA LYS A 277 -28.27 6.23 20.64
C LYS A 277 -27.12 5.24 20.86
N TYR A 278 -27.44 3.95 21.02
CA TYR A 278 -26.45 2.88 21.16
C TYR A 278 -26.17 2.14 19.84
N CYS A 279 -26.89 2.51 18.77
CA CYS A 279 -26.74 1.87 17.46
C CYS A 279 -25.49 2.40 16.76
N ILE A 280 -24.55 1.49 16.48
CA ILE A 280 -23.32 1.81 15.74
C ILE A 280 -23.56 1.71 14.22
N ARG A 281 -24.41 0.77 13.82
CA ARG A 281 -24.64 0.43 12.40
C ARG A 281 -26.02 -0.18 12.20
N VAL A 282 -26.65 0.19 11.11
CA VAL A 282 -27.82 -0.51 10.55
C VAL A 282 -27.40 -1.12 9.22
N GLY A 283 -27.57 -2.43 9.07
CA GLY A 283 -27.30 -3.17 7.84
C GLY A 283 -28.56 -3.84 7.31
N ARG A 284 -28.45 -4.50 6.15
CA ARG A 284 -29.59 -5.17 5.48
C ARG A 284 -30.28 -6.24 6.35
N TYR A 285 -29.50 -6.95 7.14
CA TYR A 285 -29.97 -8.10 7.93
C TYR A 285 -30.09 -7.81 9.43
N GLY A 286 -29.80 -6.59 9.87
CA GLY A 286 -29.83 -6.28 11.30
C GLY A 286 -29.12 -4.99 11.69
N SER A 287 -29.29 -4.62 12.96
CA SER A 287 -28.67 -3.45 13.59
C SER A 287 -27.65 -3.88 14.64
N VAL A 288 -26.49 -3.22 14.69
CA VAL A 288 -25.38 -3.53 15.62
C VAL A 288 -25.26 -2.44 16.68
N TYR A 289 -25.16 -2.85 17.93
CA TYR A 289 -25.12 -1.98 19.11
C TYR A 289 -23.83 -2.21 19.91
N LYS A 290 -23.24 -1.14 20.46
CA LYS A 290 -22.08 -1.22 21.38
C LYS A 290 -22.60 -1.36 22.80
N LYS A 291 -22.10 -2.33 23.56
CA LYS A 291 -22.51 -2.47 24.97
C LYS A 291 -21.39 -2.89 25.89
N GLN A 292 -21.34 -2.27 27.08
CA GLN A 292 -20.58 -2.77 28.20
C GLN A 292 -21.47 -3.66 29.10
N LEU A 293 -21.10 -4.92 29.26
CA LEU A 293 -21.76 -5.87 30.15
C LEU A 293 -21.49 -5.52 31.62
N SER A 294 -22.26 -6.11 32.53
CA SER A 294 -22.15 -5.89 33.99
C SER A 294 -20.78 -6.23 34.57
N ASN A 295 -20.04 -7.14 33.92
CA ASN A 295 -18.66 -7.50 34.27
C ASN A 295 -17.60 -6.53 33.71
N GLY A 296 -18.01 -5.44 33.06
CA GLY A 296 -17.11 -4.45 32.45
C GLY A 296 -16.65 -4.77 31.03
N GLN A 297 -16.96 -5.95 30.48
CA GLN A 297 -16.59 -6.36 29.13
C GLN A 297 -17.40 -5.60 28.07
N VAL A 298 -16.74 -5.08 27.03
CA VAL A 298 -17.42 -4.42 25.89
C VAL A 298 -17.67 -5.44 24.77
N VAL A 299 -18.91 -5.50 24.30
CA VAL A 299 -19.40 -6.44 23.27
C VAL A 299 -20.18 -5.70 22.18
N ALA A 300 -20.22 -6.30 20.99
CA ALA A 300 -21.08 -5.89 19.89
C ALA A 300 -22.31 -6.80 19.85
N VAL A 301 -23.51 -6.22 19.91
CA VAL A 301 -24.77 -6.97 19.83
C VAL A 301 -25.43 -6.70 18.49
N LYS A 302 -25.55 -7.72 17.64
CA LYS A 302 -26.31 -7.65 16.38
C LYS A 302 -27.73 -8.15 16.63
N LYS A 303 -28.70 -7.26 16.47
CA LYS A 303 -30.13 -7.56 16.45
C LYS A 303 -30.56 -7.76 15.01
N LEU A 304 -31.04 -8.95 14.66
CA LEU A 304 -31.58 -9.21 13.33
C LEU A 304 -32.92 -8.48 13.14
N HIS A 305 -33.19 -8.02 11.92
CA HIS A 305 -34.45 -7.36 11.59
C HIS A 305 -35.57 -8.40 11.44
N PRO A 306 -36.75 -8.19 12.07
CA PRO A 306 -37.90 -9.07 11.85
C PRO A 306 -38.43 -8.90 10.42
N VAL A 307 -38.63 -10.02 9.70
CA VAL A 307 -39.17 -10.03 8.33
C VAL A 307 -40.69 -10.27 8.36
N PRO A 308 -41.50 -9.64 7.48
CA PRO A 308 -42.94 -9.86 7.44
C PRO A 308 -43.30 -11.27 6.93
N GLU A 309 -44.12 -11.97 7.73
CA GLU A 309 -45.09 -13.04 7.42
C GLU A 309 -44.72 -14.35 6.68
N ASP A 310 -43.49 -14.63 6.24
CA ASP A 310 -43.10 -16.00 5.79
C ASP A 310 -41.79 -16.48 6.46
N GLY A 311 -41.92 -16.90 7.72
CA GLY A 311 -40.85 -17.07 8.72
C GLY A 311 -39.85 -18.22 8.57
N VAL A 312 -39.58 -18.76 7.38
CA VAL A 312 -38.64 -19.89 7.19
C VAL A 312 -37.21 -19.43 6.86
N ALA A 313 -37.03 -18.30 6.19
CA ALA A 313 -35.71 -17.85 5.72
C ALA A 313 -34.82 -17.24 6.83
N ASP A 314 -35.40 -16.56 7.81
CA ASP A 314 -34.65 -15.84 8.87
C ASP A 314 -34.04 -16.78 9.92
N GLN A 315 -34.76 -17.86 10.27
CA GLN A 315 -34.21 -18.90 11.15
C GLN A 315 -33.03 -19.63 10.50
N LYS A 316 -33.06 -19.80 9.17
CA LYS A 316 -31.94 -20.40 8.43
C LYS A 316 -30.71 -19.50 8.48
N ALA A 317 -30.83 -18.19 8.27
CA ALA A 317 -29.70 -17.25 8.35
C ALA A 317 -29.11 -17.18 9.77
N PHE A 318 -29.97 -17.06 10.79
CA PHE A 318 -29.56 -17.03 12.21
C PHE A 318 -28.86 -18.33 12.62
N CYS A 319 -29.43 -19.50 12.31
CA CYS A 319 -28.84 -20.79 12.64
C CYS A 319 -27.54 -21.05 11.85
N SER A 320 -27.47 -20.63 10.58
CA SER A 320 -26.27 -20.82 9.75
C SER A 320 -25.09 -19.98 10.27
N GLU A 321 -25.34 -18.73 10.69
CA GLU A 321 -24.30 -17.85 11.26
C GLU A 321 -23.79 -18.40 12.61
N ILE A 322 -24.68 -18.91 13.47
CA ILE A 322 -24.31 -19.56 14.73
C ILE A 322 -23.48 -20.83 14.47
N GLN A 323 -23.95 -21.69 13.56
CA GLN A 323 -23.26 -22.95 13.26
C GLN A 323 -21.85 -22.67 12.72
N ALA A 324 -21.72 -21.76 11.76
CA ALA A 324 -20.42 -21.40 11.20
C ALA A 324 -19.46 -20.85 12.28
N LEU A 325 -19.92 -19.92 13.11
CA LEU A 325 -19.04 -19.22 14.08
C LEU A 325 -18.77 -20.02 15.36
N THR A 326 -19.57 -21.06 15.66
CA THR A 326 -19.28 -21.98 16.77
C THR A 326 -18.25 -23.04 16.39
N GLU A 327 -18.22 -23.44 15.11
CA GLU A 327 -17.27 -24.41 14.56
C GLU A 327 -15.92 -23.77 14.20
N ILE A 328 -15.91 -22.48 13.80
CA ILE A 328 -14.71 -21.76 13.36
C ILE A 328 -13.97 -21.12 14.54
N ARG A 329 -12.65 -21.36 14.64
CA ARG A 329 -11.78 -20.69 15.61
C ARG A 329 -10.48 -20.24 14.95
N HIS A 330 -10.41 -18.97 14.58
CA HIS A 330 -9.23 -18.39 13.92
C HIS A 330 -8.98 -16.95 14.39
N ARG A 331 -7.72 -16.55 14.54
CA ARG A 331 -7.32 -15.22 15.05
C ARG A 331 -7.80 -14.04 14.18
N ASN A 332 -8.08 -14.29 12.90
CA ASN A 332 -8.55 -13.28 11.94
C ASN A 332 -10.05 -13.43 11.62
N ILE A 333 -10.81 -14.19 12.42
CA ILE A 333 -12.27 -14.34 12.29
C ILE A 333 -12.91 -13.87 13.59
N LEU A 334 -13.99 -13.11 13.47
CA LEU A 334 -14.68 -12.51 14.62
C LEU A 334 -15.23 -13.58 15.57
N LYS A 335 -14.93 -13.44 16.86
CA LYS A 335 -15.37 -14.39 17.88
C LYS A 335 -16.82 -14.13 18.31
N LEU A 336 -17.67 -15.15 18.18
CA LEU A 336 -18.99 -15.18 18.79
C LEU A 336 -18.87 -15.53 20.28
N HIS A 337 -19.37 -14.67 21.16
CA HIS A 337 -19.44 -14.92 22.61
C HIS A 337 -20.72 -15.66 23.00
N GLY A 338 -21.81 -15.42 22.27
CA GLY A 338 -23.07 -16.11 22.49
C GLY A 338 -24.17 -15.61 21.56
N PHE A 339 -25.35 -16.19 21.71
CA PHE A 339 -26.54 -15.81 20.97
C PHE A 339 -27.75 -15.83 21.90
N CYS A 340 -28.81 -15.14 21.51
CA CYS A 340 -30.10 -15.19 22.18
C CYS A 340 -31.21 -15.37 21.13
N SER A 341 -32.02 -16.40 21.31
CA SER A 341 -33.25 -16.60 20.56
C SER A 341 -34.42 -16.29 21.49
N HIS A 342 -35.11 -15.17 21.24
CA HIS A 342 -36.26 -14.71 22.00
C HIS A 342 -37.42 -14.44 21.04
N PRO A 343 -38.70 -14.65 21.42
CA PRO A 343 -39.85 -14.43 20.54
C PRO A 343 -39.93 -13.05 19.88
N ARG A 344 -39.33 -12.04 20.52
CA ARG A 344 -39.28 -10.66 20.01
C ARG A 344 -37.96 -10.31 19.30
N HIS A 345 -36.87 -11.01 19.60
CA HIS A 345 -35.53 -10.63 19.15
C HIS A 345 -34.62 -11.85 18.94
N SER A 346 -33.96 -11.88 17.78
CA SER A 346 -32.81 -12.76 17.52
C SER A 346 -31.53 -11.94 17.63
N LEU A 347 -30.68 -12.28 18.59
CA LEU A 347 -29.49 -11.52 18.95
C LEU A 347 -28.23 -12.37 18.82
N LEU A 348 -27.17 -11.80 18.26
CA LEU A 348 -25.83 -12.37 18.23
C LEU A 348 -24.87 -11.44 18.98
N VAL A 349 -24.07 -12.01 19.88
CA VAL A 349 -23.15 -11.26 20.74
C VAL A 349 -21.72 -11.59 20.35
N TYR A 350 -21.00 -10.60 19.84
CA TYR A 350 -19.62 -10.70 19.38
C TYR A 350 -18.68 -9.93 20.29
N GLU A 351 -17.40 -10.25 20.17
CA GLU A 351 -16.32 -9.37 20.58
C GLU A 351 -16.47 -7.98 19.91
N PHE A 352 -16.23 -6.91 20.68
CA PHE A 352 -16.23 -5.54 20.14
C PHE A 352 -14.84 -5.16 19.62
N LEU A 353 -14.76 -4.74 18.35
CA LEU A 353 -13.52 -4.26 17.73
C LEU A 353 -13.48 -2.73 17.70
N GLU A 354 -12.55 -2.12 18.42
CA GLU A 354 -12.43 -0.65 18.53
C GLU A 354 -12.16 0.04 17.19
N GLY A 355 -11.39 -0.60 16.31
CA GLY A 355 -11.06 -0.07 14.98
C GLY A 355 -12.25 0.01 14.01
N GLY A 356 -13.42 -0.53 14.37
CA GLY A 356 -14.61 -0.51 13.53
C GLY A 356 -14.44 -1.29 12.22
N SER A 357 -15.20 -0.91 11.19
CA SER A 357 -15.13 -1.55 9.87
C SER A 357 -14.10 -0.89 8.97
N LEU A 358 -13.49 -1.69 8.10
CA LEU A 358 -12.59 -1.20 7.04
C LEU A 358 -13.26 -0.15 6.13
N GLU A 359 -14.53 -0.34 5.77
CA GLU A 359 -15.29 0.64 4.96
C GLU A 359 -15.30 2.05 5.57
N LYS A 360 -15.37 2.15 6.91
CA LYS A 360 -15.35 3.43 7.61
C LYS A 360 -13.96 4.06 7.51
N LEU A 361 -12.92 3.27 7.74
CA LEU A 361 -11.52 3.72 7.74
C LEU A 361 -11.04 4.18 6.36
N LEU A 362 -11.58 3.59 5.28
CA LEU A 362 -11.22 3.96 3.90
C LEU A 362 -12.11 5.07 3.32
N LYS A 363 -13.01 5.68 4.12
CA LYS A 363 -13.99 6.63 3.60
C LYS A 363 -13.44 8.04 3.38
N THR A 364 -12.46 8.47 4.17
CA THR A 364 -11.87 9.81 4.09
C THR A 364 -10.35 9.73 4.05
N ASP A 365 -9.70 10.65 3.34
CA ASP A 365 -8.24 10.68 3.21
C ASP A 365 -7.55 10.76 4.58
N GLU A 366 -8.11 11.52 5.52
CA GLU A 366 -7.61 11.64 6.89
C GLU A 366 -7.59 10.30 7.64
N GLN A 367 -8.66 9.50 7.54
CA GLN A 367 -8.73 8.17 8.19
C GLN A 367 -7.92 7.12 7.41
N ALA A 368 -7.84 7.27 6.09
CA ALA A 368 -7.07 6.41 5.22
C ALA A 368 -5.56 6.52 5.47
N VAL A 369 -5.06 7.68 5.92
CA VAL A 369 -3.66 7.90 6.32
C VAL A 369 -3.31 7.12 7.60
N GLU A 370 -4.25 6.96 8.55
CA GLU A 370 -4.00 6.15 9.75
C GLU A 370 -3.76 4.68 9.42
N LEU A 371 -4.39 4.20 8.34
CA LEU A 371 -4.15 2.87 7.79
C LEU A 371 -3.00 2.92 6.79
N ASP A 372 -1.77 3.11 7.29
CA ASP A 372 -0.57 3.10 6.47
C ASP A 372 -0.42 1.82 5.63
N TRP A 373 0.52 1.84 4.68
CA TRP A 373 0.71 0.74 3.74
C TRP A 373 0.98 -0.61 4.42
N ILE A 374 1.74 -0.62 5.53
CA ILE A 374 2.03 -1.84 6.29
C ILE A 374 0.76 -2.37 6.95
N LYS A 375 -0.05 -1.49 7.57
CA LYS A 375 -1.33 -1.87 8.16
C LYS A 375 -2.28 -2.44 7.10
N ARG A 376 -2.37 -1.83 5.91
CA ARG A 376 -3.17 -2.34 4.78
C ARG A 376 -2.74 -3.74 4.36
N VAL A 377 -1.44 -3.95 4.16
CA VAL A 377 -0.90 -5.28 3.81
C VAL A 377 -1.19 -6.29 4.92
N ASN A 378 -1.10 -5.92 6.19
CA ASN A 378 -1.46 -6.79 7.31
C ASN A 378 -2.95 -7.13 7.36
N VAL A 379 -3.84 -6.18 7.02
CA VAL A 379 -5.28 -6.45 6.88
C VAL A 379 -5.52 -7.46 5.76
N VAL A 380 -4.96 -7.23 4.57
CA VAL A 380 -5.08 -8.16 3.43
C VAL A 380 -4.56 -9.55 3.78
N LYS A 381 -3.40 -9.64 4.45
CA LYS A 381 -2.81 -10.89 4.93
C LYS A 381 -3.70 -11.58 5.96
N GLY A 382 -4.30 -10.83 6.89
CA GLY A 382 -5.23 -11.35 7.88
C GLY A 382 -6.48 -11.95 7.26
N VAL A 383 -7.10 -11.23 6.31
CA VAL A 383 -8.27 -11.72 5.58
C VAL A 383 -7.91 -12.93 4.72
N ALA A 384 -6.77 -12.91 4.02
CA ALA A 384 -6.29 -14.05 3.23
C ALA A 384 -6.12 -15.32 4.09
N ASN A 385 -5.52 -15.19 5.27
CA ASN A 385 -5.37 -16.30 6.21
C ASN A 385 -6.73 -16.84 6.67
N ALA A 386 -7.68 -15.95 6.99
CA ALA A 386 -9.03 -16.35 7.38
C ALA A 386 -9.76 -17.10 6.27
N VAL A 387 -9.75 -16.58 5.04
CA VAL A 387 -10.38 -17.23 3.88
C VAL A 387 -9.71 -18.57 3.59
N SER A 388 -8.38 -18.63 3.62
CA SER A 388 -7.63 -19.87 3.43
C SER A 388 -8.00 -20.94 4.47
N TYR A 389 -8.07 -20.54 5.75
CA TYR A 389 -8.48 -21.42 6.86
C TYR A 389 -9.91 -21.95 6.64
N MET A 390 -10.85 -21.09 6.27
CA MET A 390 -12.23 -21.50 5.98
C MET A 390 -12.33 -22.48 4.80
N HIS A 391 -11.48 -22.34 3.78
CA HIS A 391 -11.51 -23.21 2.59
C HIS A 391 -10.81 -24.56 2.78
N HIS A 392 -9.73 -24.62 3.57
CA HIS A 392 -8.84 -25.79 3.61
C HIS A 392 -8.81 -26.51 4.96
N ASP A 393 -8.84 -25.77 6.07
CA ASP A 393 -8.64 -26.32 7.42
C ASP A 393 -9.98 -26.58 8.12
N CYS A 394 -11.00 -25.81 7.77
CA CYS A 394 -12.37 -26.09 8.13
C CYS A 394 -12.92 -27.23 7.26
N SER A 395 -12.91 -28.46 7.80
CA SER A 395 -13.67 -29.60 7.27
C SER A 395 -15.14 -29.31 6.90
N PRO A 396 -15.87 -28.33 7.47
CA PRO A 396 -17.26 -28.08 7.12
C PRO A 396 -17.49 -27.12 5.93
N TYR A 397 -16.50 -26.64 5.16
CA TYR A 397 -16.85 -25.92 3.90
C TYR A 397 -17.62 -26.83 2.93
N THR A 398 -17.44 -28.16 3.03
CA THR A 398 -18.26 -29.17 2.36
C THR A 398 -19.63 -29.43 3.03
N ARG A 399 -19.89 -28.90 4.25
CA ARG A 399 -21.14 -29.02 5.03
C ARG A 399 -21.96 -27.74 5.15
N LEU A 400 -21.36 -26.54 5.06
CA LEU A 400 -22.09 -25.27 4.96
C LEU A 400 -22.88 -25.14 3.65
N LEU A 401 -22.49 -25.89 2.63
CA LEU A 401 -23.25 -26.15 1.40
C LEU A 401 -24.12 -27.44 1.46
N LYS A 402 -24.11 -28.20 2.58
CA LYS A 402 -24.87 -29.45 2.75
C LYS A 402 -25.69 -29.49 4.04
N LEU A 403 -26.55 -28.50 4.25
CA LEU A 403 -27.82 -28.75 4.94
C LEU A 403 -28.96 -28.34 3.99
N ASP A 404 -29.35 -29.32 3.16
CA ASP A 404 -30.62 -29.40 2.42
C ASP A 404 -31.02 -28.25 1.48
N SER A 405 -30.10 -27.68 0.71
CA SER A 405 -30.51 -26.95 -0.50
C SER A 405 -29.59 -27.27 -1.68
N SER A 406 -30.22 -27.48 -2.83
CA SER A 406 -29.61 -27.43 -4.16
C SER A 406 -28.45 -26.42 -4.21
N ASN A 407 -27.37 -26.70 -4.97
CA ASN A 407 -26.28 -25.76 -5.25
C ASN A 407 -26.72 -24.41 -5.89
N TRP A 408 -28.04 -24.22 -6.04
CA TRP A 408 -28.74 -23.04 -6.49
C TRP A 408 -29.21 -22.26 -5.27
N THR A 409 -28.63 -21.08 -5.05
CA THR A 409 -29.12 -20.11 -4.07
C THR A 409 -29.69 -18.91 -4.82
N SER A 410 -30.66 -18.20 -4.23
CA SER A 410 -30.96 -16.82 -4.66
C SER A 410 -29.66 -16.02 -4.72
N PHE A 411 -29.53 -15.09 -5.67
CA PHE A 411 -28.33 -14.25 -5.77
C PHE A 411 -28.13 -13.48 -4.46
N GLU A 412 -27.18 -13.93 -3.65
CA GLU A 412 -26.75 -13.27 -2.41
C GLU A 412 -25.32 -12.77 -2.62
N GLY A 413 -25.18 -11.46 -2.80
CA GLY A 413 -23.90 -10.83 -3.03
C GLY A 413 -24.01 -9.31 -2.99
N THR A 414 -22.91 -8.65 -2.62
CA THR A 414 -22.82 -7.18 -2.71
C THR A 414 -22.34 -6.83 -4.12
N SER A 415 -23.09 -5.96 -4.81
CA SER A 415 -22.72 -5.47 -6.14
C SER A 415 -21.30 -4.90 -6.13
N GLY A 416 -20.46 -5.31 -7.07
CA GLY A 416 -19.03 -4.97 -7.14
C GLY A 416 -18.08 -6.00 -6.52
N TYR A 417 -18.57 -6.92 -5.68
CA TYR A 417 -17.76 -7.97 -5.06
C TYR A 417 -18.10 -9.37 -5.56
N SER A 418 -19.26 -9.56 -6.19
CA SER A 418 -19.67 -10.85 -6.75
C SER A 418 -18.84 -11.24 -7.96
N ALA A 419 -18.39 -12.49 -7.98
CA ALA A 419 -17.64 -13.05 -9.08
C ALA A 419 -18.50 -13.14 -10.36
N PRO A 420 -17.95 -12.83 -11.55
CA PRO A 420 -18.71 -12.78 -12.78
C PRO A 420 -19.33 -14.12 -13.17
N GLU A 421 -18.68 -15.24 -12.85
CA GLU A 421 -19.21 -16.58 -13.08
C GLU A 421 -20.49 -16.87 -12.28
N LEU A 422 -20.71 -16.18 -11.16
CA LEU A 422 -21.92 -16.33 -10.35
C LEU A 422 -23.16 -15.83 -11.10
N ALA A 423 -23.02 -14.83 -11.97
CA ALA A 423 -24.11 -14.29 -12.79
C ALA A 423 -24.62 -15.29 -13.84
N TYR A 424 -23.77 -16.21 -14.31
CA TYR A 424 -24.12 -17.16 -15.37
C TYR A 424 -24.37 -18.58 -14.86
N THR A 425 -23.67 -18.99 -13.80
CA THR A 425 -23.72 -20.38 -13.30
C THR A 425 -24.68 -20.57 -12.14
N MET A 426 -25.03 -19.49 -11.41
CA MET A 426 -25.76 -19.52 -10.15
C MET A 426 -25.19 -20.52 -9.12
N LYS A 427 -23.91 -20.89 -9.27
CA LYS A 427 -23.22 -21.87 -8.45
C LYS A 427 -22.15 -21.18 -7.62
N ILE A 428 -22.32 -21.17 -6.31
CA ILE A 428 -21.32 -20.67 -5.37
C ILE A 428 -20.23 -21.72 -5.19
N ASN A 429 -18.97 -21.31 -5.27
CA ASN A 429 -17.78 -22.12 -4.99
C ASN A 429 -16.70 -21.28 -4.30
N GLU A 430 -15.59 -21.91 -3.92
CA GLU A 430 -14.48 -21.26 -3.22
C GLU A 430 -13.80 -20.17 -4.08
N LYS A 431 -13.91 -20.21 -5.41
CA LYS A 431 -13.37 -19.18 -6.30
C LYS A 431 -14.16 -17.88 -6.23
N CYS A 432 -15.45 -17.94 -5.93
CA CYS A 432 -16.25 -16.73 -5.70
C CYS A 432 -15.77 -15.95 -4.48
N ASP A 433 -15.36 -16.65 -3.41
CA ASP A 433 -14.75 -16.04 -2.22
C ASP A 433 -13.36 -15.45 -2.54
N VAL A 434 -12.56 -16.13 -3.38
CA VAL A 434 -11.25 -15.64 -3.83
C VAL A 434 -11.40 -14.35 -4.65
N PHE A 435 -12.40 -14.28 -5.54
CA PHE A 435 -12.69 -13.06 -6.30
C PHE A 435 -13.10 -11.92 -5.38
N SER A 436 -14.05 -12.17 -4.46
CA SER A 436 -14.52 -11.18 -3.49
C SER A 436 -13.38 -10.66 -2.61
N PHE A 437 -12.51 -11.57 -2.16
CA PHE A 437 -11.27 -11.22 -1.45
C PHE A 437 -10.36 -10.34 -2.30
N GLY A 438 -10.21 -10.62 -3.60
CA GLY A 438 -9.44 -9.79 -4.52
C GLY A 438 -9.95 -8.35 -4.58
N VAL A 439 -11.27 -8.15 -4.62
CA VAL A 439 -11.88 -6.81 -4.59
C VAL A 439 -11.60 -6.12 -3.25
N VAL A 440 -11.81 -6.79 -2.12
CA VAL A 440 -11.50 -6.25 -0.78
C VAL A 440 -10.02 -5.91 -0.66
N ALA A 441 -9.13 -6.76 -1.18
CA ALA A 441 -7.70 -6.52 -1.16
C ALA A 441 -7.35 -5.27 -1.97
N LEU A 442 -7.87 -5.11 -3.18
CA LEU A 442 -7.67 -3.91 -3.99
C LEU A 442 -8.20 -2.66 -3.28
N GLU A 443 -9.41 -2.71 -2.72
CA GLU A 443 -9.97 -1.60 -1.94
C GLU A 443 -9.08 -1.22 -0.76
N THR A 444 -8.60 -2.23 -0.03
CA THR A 444 -7.71 -2.02 1.12
C THR A 444 -6.40 -1.39 0.69
N LEU A 445 -5.82 -1.84 -0.42
CA LEU A 445 -4.53 -1.35 -0.90
C LEU A 445 -4.65 0.02 -1.59
N MET A 446 -5.77 0.33 -2.23
CA MET A 446 -5.97 1.60 -2.94
C MET A 446 -6.62 2.66 -2.05
N GLY A 447 -7.36 2.26 -1.01
CA GLY A 447 -8.11 3.18 -0.15
C GLY A 447 -9.35 3.80 -0.80
N ARG A 448 -9.80 3.24 -1.93
CA ARG A 448 -10.99 3.65 -2.67
C ARG A 448 -11.59 2.45 -3.38
N ARG A 449 -12.86 2.53 -3.77
CA ARG A 449 -13.51 1.43 -4.49
C ARG A 449 -12.95 1.33 -5.91
N PRO A 450 -12.61 0.13 -6.42
CA PRO A 450 -12.16 -0.06 -7.81
C PRO A 450 -13.11 0.51 -8.85
N GLY A 451 -14.43 0.53 -8.58
CA GLY A 451 -15.44 1.15 -9.43
C GLY A 451 -15.23 2.66 -9.63
N ASP A 452 -14.80 3.38 -8.59
CA ASP A 452 -14.53 4.82 -8.64
C ASP A 452 -13.29 5.12 -9.52
N LEU A 453 -12.39 4.14 -9.66
CA LEU A 453 -11.22 4.23 -10.52
C LEU A 453 -11.57 4.22 -12.01
N ILE A 454 -12.59 3.46 -12.41
CA ILE A 454 -13.02 3.38 -13.81
C ILE A 454 -13.57 4.75 -14.26
N SER A 455 -14.32 5.44 -13.40
CA SER A 455 -14.74 6.82 -13.66
C SER A 455 -13.58 7.81 -13.72
N PHE A 456 -12.55 7.62 -12.90
CA PHE A 456 -11.36 8.49 -12.87
C PHE A 456 -10.46 8.28 -14.11
N LEU A 457 -10.22 7.02 -14.49
CA LEU A 457 -9.45 6.64 -15.68
C LEU A 457 -10.12 7.14 -16.97
N HIS A 458 -11.45 7.08 -17.05
CA HIS A 458 -12.22 7.62 -18.16
C HIS A 458 -12.06 9.15 -18.30
N HIS A 459 -11.85 9.87 -17.20
CA HIS A 459 -11.69 11.33 -17.22
C HIS A 459 -10.25 11.81 -17.45
N HIS A 460 -9.23 11.03 -17.07
CA HIS A 460 -7.82 11.47 -17.11
C HIS A 460 -6.95 10.82 -18.20
N PHE A 461 -7.35 9.70 -18.79
CA PHE A 461 -6.49 8.95 -19.73
C PHE A 461 -7.06 8.81 -21.16
N LEU A 462 -8.23 9.40 -21.46
CA LEU A 462 -8.70 9.57 -22.84
C LEU A 462 -8.48 11.03 -23.26
N PRO A 463 -7.94 11.30 -24.47
CA PRO A 463 -7.76 12.66 -24.94
C PRO A 463 -9.13 13.34 -25.07
N SER A 464 -9.28 14.49 -24.42
CA SER A 464 -10.43 15.38 -24.58
C SER A 464 -10.44 15.96 -25.99
N HIS A 465 -11.12 15.29 -26.92
CA HIS A 465 -11.57 15.97 -28.13
C HIS A 465 -12.66 16.98 -27.73
N HIS A 466 -12.29 18.25 -27.74
CA HIS A 466 -13.24 19.36 -27.75
C HIS A 466 -14.21 19.18 -28.93
N HIS A 467 -15.47 18.86 -28.64
CA HIS A 467 -16.60 19.47 -29.33
C HIS A 467 -17.80 19.49 -28.39
N ALA A 468 -18.32 20.70 -28.17
CA ALA A 468 -19.58 20.93 -27.49
C ALA A 468 -20.72 20.26 -28.27
N HIS A 469 -21.44 19.36 -27.61
CA HIS A 469 -22.87 19.16 -27.86
C HIS A 469 -23.53 18.58 -26.62
N HIS A 470 -24.58 19.26 -26.17
CA HIS A 470 -25.56 18.72 -25.23
C HIS A 470 -26.02 17.33 -25.66
N GLN A 471 -25.72 16.28 -24.89
CA GLN A 471 -26.46 15.02 -24.98
C GLN A 471 -26.58 14.34 -23.60
N LYS A 472 -27.77 13.78 -23.41
CA LYS A 472 -28.38 13.24 -22.19
C LYS A 472 -27.53 12.12 -21.56
N LYS A 473 -27.62 12.03 -20.22
CA LYS A 473 -27.22 10.84 -19.44
C LYS A 473 -27.79 9.57 -20.10
N PRO A 474 -26.98 8.55 -20.42
CA PRO A 474 -27.50 7.25 -20.79
C PRO A 474 -27.99 6.54 -19.54
N SER A 475 -29.31 6.35 -19.48
CA SER A 475 -29.96 5.35 -18.65
C SER A 475 -29.55 3.97 -19.16
N PHE A 476 -28.77 3.22 -18.39
CA PHE A 476 -28.57 1.80 -18.66
C PHE A 476 -29.63 1.02 -17.90
N ILE A 477 -30.70 0.70 -18.61
CA ILE A 477 -31.63 -0.39 -18.31
C ILE A 477 -30.96 -1.65 -18.88
N TYR A 478 -30.76 -2.67 -18.07
CA TYR A 478 -30.53 -4.03 -18.56
C TYR A 478 -31.71 -4.89 -18.11
N TYR A 479 -32.31 -5.56 -19.10
CA TYR A 479 -33.39 -6.54 -18.97
C TYR A 479 -32.90 -7.83 -18.32
#